data_AF-A0A7W3IGH9-F1
#
_entry.id   AF-A0A7W3IGH9-F1
#
_cell.length_a   1.000
_cell.length_b   1.000
_cell.length_c   1.000
_cell.angle_alpha   90.00
_cell.angle_beta   90.00
_cell.angle_gamma   90.00
#
_symmetry.space_group_name_H-M   'P 1'
#
loop_
_entity.id
_entity.type
_entity.pdbx_description
1 polymer ?
#
loop_
_entity_poly.entity_id
_entity_poly.type
_entity_poly.pdbx_seq_one_letter_code
_entity_poly.pdbx_strand_id
1 'polypeptide(L)'
;MFTGWLKAFPSGRALSREERAAGLSSVSYDKVGLDEQLSLTRLNYNFSEFVDRAFRVRGSAATLLGFFSFLIVMGTILALWSLTYDLASGGKHDVVELLTTVCIGSVFLVFFLIAIWYVSLRKELFAYRYYPVRFNRTSGMVSIFRHNGRNGVLSIPFDQVFWFVGRGDRMEFLCDLRGAVLDGEKIVHMFSVGHYFEAAGEQRVRSLWSFICTYMEGGADLLAARGVKANIDLSVEPTWRNCWRWVMLTMGAPFAQLRYVLAPIYYPVLTIMAAWRWLALNSCRKPKWPLDLFSGRSSAIEPGAWREPALIGEFEVDPGARLQTPGGKR
;
A
#
# COMPACT_ATOMS: atom_id res chain seq x y z
N MET A 1 1.30 -12.00 -0.24
CA MET A 1 1.60 -10.57 0.01
C MET A 1 3.11 -10.38 0.09
N PHE A 2 3.59 -9.14 -0.06
CA PHE A 2 5.01 -8.80 -0.14
C PHE A 2 5.46 -7.97 1.07
N THR A 3 6.68 -8.20 1.57
CA THR A 3 7.31 -7.40 2.65
C THR A 3 7.76 -6.02 2.17
N GLY A 4 7.78 -5.80 0.86
CA GLY A 4 8.16 -4.56 0.20
C GLY A 4 7.70 -4.59 -1.26
N TRP A 5 8.47 -3.99 -2.17
CA TRP A 5 8.07 -3.95 -3.58
C TRP A 5 8.14 -5.32 -4.27
N LEU A 6 9.18 -6.12 -4.00
CA LEU A 6 9.48 -7.32 -4.78
C LEU A 6 9.54 -8.63 -3.98
N LYS A 7 9.82 -8.56 -2.68
CA LYS A 7 10.10 -9.73 -1.83
C LYS A 7 8.82 -10.24 -1.17
N ALA A 8 8.48 -11.50 -1.40
CA ALA A 8 7.35 -12.14 -0.73
C ALA A 8 7.68 -12.39 0.74
N PHE A 9 6.64 -12.50 1.59
CA PHE A 9 6.86 -12.96 2.96
C PHE A 9 7.45 -14.38 2.98
N PRO A 10 8.46 -14.66 3.83
CA PRO A 10 9.03 -15.99 3.94
C PRO A 10 8.00 -16.97 4.54
N SER A 11 7.88 -18.15 3.94
CA SER A 11 7.04 -19.26 4.41
C SER A 11 7.88 -20.49 4.73
N GLY A 12 7.38 -21.39 5.58
CA GLY A 12 8.00 -22.67 5.91
C GLY A 12 9.10 -22.60 6.97
N ARG A 13 9.36 -21.42 7.55
CA ARG A 13 10.27 -21.23 8.69
C ARG A 13 9.49 -21.07 10.00
N ALA A 14 10.17 -21.29 11.12
CA ALA A 14 9.63 -20.93 12.43
C ALA A 14 9.66 -19.41 12.67
N LEU A 15 8.82 -18.94 13.60
CA LEU A 15 8.91 -17.58 14.13
C LEU A 15 10.26 -17.37 14.80
N SER A 16 10.90 -16.25 14.51
CA SER A 16 12.16 -15.87 15.17
C SER A 16 11.89 -15.52 16.65
N ARG A 17 12.94 -15.51 17.48
CA ARG A 17 12.82 -15.10 18.89
C ARG A 17 12.31 -13.67 19.03
N GLU A 18 12.75 -12.77 18.13
CA GLU A 18 12.30 -11.38 18.08
C GLU A 18 10.83 -11.26 17.70
N GLU A 19 10.37 -12.02 16.69
CA GLU A 19 8.96 -12.02 16.28
C GLU A 19 8.05 -12.56 17.38
N ARG A 20 8.49 -13.59 18.11
CA ARG A 20 7.76 -14.10 19.28
C ARG A 20 7.70 -13.06 20.40
N ALA A 21 8.80 -12.36 20.66
CA ALA A 21 8.86 -11.31 21.68
C ALA A 21 8.03 -10.07 21.31
N ALA A 22 7.89 -9.77 20.01
CA ALA A 22 7.07 -8.69 19.48
C ALA A 22 5.58 -9.07 19.32
N GLY A 23 5.16 -10.21 19.89
CA GLY A 23 3.78 -10.68 19.87
C GLY A 23 2.81 -9.67 20.49
N LEU A 24 1.67 -9.48 19.82
CA LEU A 24 0.59 -8.62 20.26
C LEU A 24 -0.52 -9.49 20.85
N SER A 25 -0.81 -9.30 22.14
CA SER A 25 -1.97 -9.91 22.80
C SER A 25 -3.16 -8.95 22.78
N SER A 26 -4.36 -9.50 22.88
CA SER A 26 -5.58 -8.70 23.11
C SER A 26 -5.45 -7.85 24.40
N VAL A 27 -4.90 -8.39 25.47
CA VAL A 27 -4.75 -7.65 26.75
C VAL A 27 -3.87 -6.38 26.64
N SER A 28 -3.01 -6.27 25.62
CA SER A 28 -2.09 -5.14 25.47
C SER A 28 -2.70 -3.87 24.83
N TYR A 29 -3.96 -3.89 24.34
CA TYR A 29 -4.47 -2.76 23.55
C TYR A 29 -4.95 -1.54 24.35
N ASP A 30 -5.31 -1.70 25.63
CA ASP A 30 -6.03 -0.66 26.40
C ASP A 30 -5.22 0.60 26.74
N LYS A 31 -3.90 0.62 26.49
CA LYS A 31 -3.01 1.73 26.86
C LYS A 31 -2.54 2.59 25.68
N VAL A 32 -2.96 2.29 24.46
CA VAL A 32 -2.48 2.95 23.23
C VAL A 32 -3.66 3.60 22.52
N GLY A 33 -3.48 4.83 22.02
CA GLY A 33 -4.54 5.58 21.35
C GLY A 33 -5.20 4.79 20.21
N LEU A 34 -6.48 5.06 19.95
CA LEU A 34 -7.25 4.38 18.91
C LEU A 34 -7.23 5.19 17.63
N ASP A 35 -6.53 4.70 16.62
CA ASP A 35 -6.40 5.35 15.32
C ASP A 35 -6.23 4.29 14.24
N GLU A 36 -6.99 4.41 13.15
CA GLU A 36 -6.93 3.54 11.97
C GLU A 36 -5.68 3.75 11.12
N GLN A 37 -4.87 4.77 11.43
CA GLN A 37 -3.58 5.06 10.81
C GLN A 37 -3.64 5.16 9.28
N LEU A 38 -4.68 5.82 8.74
CA LEU A 38 -4.93 5.97 7.29
C LEU A 38 -5.01 4.63 6.54
N SER A 39 -5.40 3.54 7.20
CA SER A 39 -5.40 2.20 6.59
C SER A 39 -6.78 1.59 6.39
N LEU A 40 -7.81 2.14 7.05
CA LEU A 40 -9.20 1.70 6.94
C LEU A 40 -9.80 2.14 5.60
N THR A 41 -10.53 1.25 4.94
CA THR A 41 -11.21 1.54 3.66
C THR A 41 -12.72 1.46 3.79
N ARG A 42 -13.21 0.53 4.62
CA ARG A 42 -14.63 0.30 4.89
C ARG A 42 -14.82 -0.15 6.32
N LEU A 43 -15.89 0.32 6.95
CA LEU A 43 -16.28 -0.11 8.27
C LEU A 43 -17.81 -0.11 8.36
N ASN A 44 -18.37 -1.21 8.82
CA ASN A 44 -19.79 -1.33 9.13
C ASN A 44 -19.99 -2.12 10.43
N TYR A 45 -21.22 -2.50 10.73
CA TYR A 45 -21.54 -3.29 11.91
C TYR A 45 -20.96 -4.71 11.91
N ASN A 46 -20.59 -5.29 10.76
CA ASN A 46 -20.18 -6.71 10.66
C ASN A 46 -18.70 -6.91 10.37
N PHE A 47 -18.14 -6.05 9.50
CA PHE A 47 -16.76 -6.10 9.09
C PHE A 47 -16.09 -4.73 8.99
N SER A 48 -14.78 -4.73 9.19
CA SER A 48 -13.87 -3.66 8.83
C SER A 48 -12.88 -4.16 7.78
N GLU A 49 -12.50 -3.30 6.84
CA GLU A 49 -11.61 -3.63 5.73
C GLU A 49 -10.43 -2.65 5.71
N PHE A 50 -9.22 -3.20 5.72
CA PHE A 50 -7.98 -2.44 5.72
C PHE A 50 -7.16 -2.74 4.46
N VAL A 51 -6.37 -1.77 4.02
CA VAL A 51 -5.37 -1.99 2.96
C VAL A 51 -4.18 -2.79 3.45
N ASP A 52 -3.37 -3.28 2.53
CA ASP A 52 -2.06 -3.85 2.84
C ASP A 52 -0.92 -2.85 2.64
N ARG A 53 0.25 -3.26 3.11
CA ARG A 53 1.50 -2.50 2.98
C ARG A 53 1.83 -2.11 1.55
N ALA A 54 1.47 -2.94 0.56
CA ALA A 54 1.78 -2.67 -0.84
C ALA A 54 1.13 -1.36 -1.33
N PHE A 55 -0.05 -0.97 -0.81
CA PHE A 55 -0.70 0.28 -1.24
C PHE A 55 0.19 1.51 -1.03
N ARG A 56 1.00 1.55 0.03
CA ARG A 56 1.95 2.65 0.30
C ARG A 56 3.13 2.65 -0.67
N VAL A 57 3.63 1.47 -1.04
CA VAL A 57 4.78 1.33 -1.95
C VAL A 57 4.37 1.57 -3.40
N ARG A 58 3.11 1.32 -3.75
CA ARG A 58 2.62 1.49 -5.11
C ARG A 58 2.71 2.94 -5.59
N GLY A 59 3.17 3.16 -6.81
CA GLY A 59 3.36 4.50 -7.35
C GLY A 59 4.35 5.35 -6.56
N SER A 60 5.26 4.74 -5.79
CA SER A 60 6.31 5.46 -5.05
C SER A 60 7.48 5.86 -5.93
N ALA A 61 8.37 6.71 -5.42
CA ALA A 61 9.57 7.15 -6.12
C ALA A 61 10.45 5.98 -6.59
N ALA A 62 10.57 4.90 -5.81
CA ALA A 62 11.35 3.72 -6.20
C ALA A 62 10.79 3.05 -7.48
N THR A 63 9.47 2.99 -7.58
CA THR A 63 8.79 2.40 -8.74
C THR A 63 8.87 3.30 -9.97
N LEU A 64 8.85 4.62 -9.77
CA LEU A 64 9.08 5.63 -10.80
C LEU A 64 10.52 5.55 -11.36
N LEU A 65 11.52 5.41 -10.49
CA LEU A 65 12.90 5.21 -10.91
C LEU A 65 13.05 3.94 -11.75
N GLY A 66 12.39 2.84 -11.36
CA GLY A 66 12.35 1.62 -12.18
C GLY A 66 11.75 1.84 -13.58
N PHE A 67 10.71 2.67 -13.68
CA PHE A 67 10.14 3.07 -14.97
C PHE A 67 11.08 3.93 -15.81
N PHE A 68 11.75 4.92 -15.22
CA PHE A 68 12.76 5.70 -15.93
C PHE A 68 13.95 4.84 -16.38
N SER A 69 14.43 3.92 -15.55
CA SER A 69 15.46 2.96 -15.95
C SER A 69 15.03 2.13 -17.17
N PHE A 70 13.77 1.70 -17.21
CA PHE A 70 13.21 1.02 -18.39
C PHE A 70 13.22 1.91 -19.64
N LEU A 71 12.80 3.17 -19.52
CA LEU A 71 12.80 4.12 -20.64
C LEU A 71 14.21 4.45 -21.14
N ILE A 72 15.19 4.59 -20.24
CA ILE A 72 16.58 4.85 -20.61
C ILE A 72 17.14 3.69 -21.42
N VAL A 73 16.93 2.44 -20.97
CA VAL A 73 17.39 1.26 -21.69
C VAL A 73 16.70 1.14 -23.05
N MET A 74 15.39 1.43 -23.12
CA MET A 74 14.68 1.43 -24.39
C MET A 74 15.24 2.50 -25.34
N GLY A 75 15.46 3.72 -24.82
CA GLY A 75 16.02 4.83 -25.58
C GLY A 75 17.43 4.56 -26.08
N THR A 76 18.29 3.89 -25.29
CA THR A 76 19.63 3.52 -25.75
C THR A 76 19.58 2.48 -26.86
N ILE A 77 18.66 1.50 -26.81
CA ILE A 77 18.45 0.57 -27.93
C ILE A 77 18.08 1.35 -29.19
N LEU A 78 17.06 2.21 -29.12
CA LEU A 78 16.60 2.98 -30.29
C LEU A 78 17.69 3.90 -30.85
N ALA A 79 18.46 4.56 -29.99
CA ALA A 79 19.57 5.41 -30.39
C ALA A 79 20.71 4.61 -31.05
N LEU A 80 21.06 3.44 -30.52
CA LEU A 80 22.05 2.55 -31.13
C LEU A 80 21.58 2.07 -32.51
N TRP A 81 20.30 1.71 -32.64
CA TRP A 81 19.70 1.35 -33.93
C TRP A 81 19.75 2.50 -34.95
N SER A 82 19.38 3.72 -34.54
CA SER A 82 19.45 4.91 -35.41
C SER A 82 20.88 5.21 -35.85
N LEU A 83 21.84 5.23 -34.92
CA LEU A 83 23.25 5.48 -35.21
C LEU A 83 23.81 4.45 -36.18
N THR A 84 23.43 3.19 -36.00
CA THR A 84 23.84 2.09 -36.89
C THR A 84 23.28 2.27 -38.30
N TYR A 85 22.01 2.65 -38.41
CA TYR A 85 21.38 2.94 -39.69
C TYR A 85 22.08 4.09 -40.42
N ASP A 86 22.38 5.18 -39.72
CA ASP A 86 23.07 6.34 -40.29
C ASP A 86 24.49 5.98 -40.75
N LEU A 87 25.25 5.26 -39.91
CA LEU A 87 26.61 4.81 -40.24
C LEU A 87 26.64 3.79 -41.39
N ALA A 88 25.67 2.88 -41.46
CA ALA A 88 25.53 1.93 -42.56
C ALA A 88 25.19 2.64 -43.87
N SER A 89 24.35 3.69 -43.83
CA SER A 89 24.03 4.50 -45.01
C SER A 89 25.19 5.38 -45.49
N GLY A 90 26.10 5.77 -44.58
CA GLY A 90 27.25 6.63 -44.86
C GLY A 90 28.48 5.93 -45.45
N GLY A 91 28.48 4.59 -45.56
CA GLY A 91 29.50 3.81 -46.29
C GLY A 91 30.93 3.80 -45.70
N LYS A 92 31.12 4.24 -44.46
CA LYS A 92 32.47 4.47 -43.85
C LYS A 92 33.02 3.31 -43.02
N HIS A 93 32.22 2.29 -42.72
CA HIS A 93 32.59 1.16 -41.86
C HIS A 93 32.12 -0.16 -42.47
N ASP A 94 32.75 -1.28 -42.07
CA ASP A 94 32.24 -2.61 -42.42
C ASP A 94 30.86 -2.79 -41.78
N VAL A 95 29.83 -2.71 -42.63
CA VAL A 95 28.42 -2.74 -42.25
C VAL A 95 28.11 -4.04 -41.51
N VAL A 96 28.81 -5.13 -41.82
CA VAL A 96 28.60 -6.45 -41.20
C VAL A 96 29.09 -6.46 -39.75
N GLU A 97 30.27 -5.90 -39.47
CA GLU A 97 30.84 -5.85 -38.11
C GLU A 97 30.03 -4.93 -37.19
N LEU A 98 29.62 -3.77 -37.70
CA LEU A 98 28.78 -2.81 -36.97
C LEU A 98 27.39 -3.39 -36.67
N LEU A 99 26.74 -4.00 -37.66
CA LEU A 99 25.43 -4.62 -37.49
C LEU A 99 25.51 -5.79 -36.50
N THR A 100 26.57 -6.60 -36.55
CA THR A 100 26.77 -7.73 -35.62
C THR A 100 26.92 -7.25 -34.18
N THR A 101 27.75 -6.22 -33.95
CA THR A 101 27.97 -5.65 -32.61
C THR A 101 26.69 -5.06 -32.02
N VAL A 102 25.93 -4.33 -32.83
CA VAL A 102 24.66 -3.71 -32.41
C VAL A 102 23.58 -4.75 -32.20
N CYS A 103 23.53 -5.81 -33.02
CA CYS A 103 22.60 -6.93 -32.82
C CYS A 103 22.89 -7.64 -31.49
N ILE A 104 24.16 -7.97 -31.21
CA ILE A 104 24.56 -8.62 -29.96
C ILE A 104 24.22 -7.72 -28.76
N GLY A 105 24.61 -6.43 -28.80
CA GLY A 105 24.29 -5.46 -27.76
C GLY A 105 22.78 -5.30 -27.55
N SER A 106 22.00 -5.25 -28.63
CA SER A 106 20.54 -5.17 -28.58
C SER A 106 19.91 -6.39 -27.94
N VAL A 107 20.42 -7.60 -28.20
CA VAL A 107 19.92 -8.83 -27.55
C VAL A 107 20.10 -8.75 -26.02
N PHE A 108 21.27 -8.31 -25.54
CA PHE A 108 21.50 -8.13 -24.10
C PHE A 108 20.60 -7.05 -23.49
N LEU A 109 20.41 -5.92 -24.19
CA LEU A 109 19.54 -4.84 -23.72
C LEU A 109 18.06 -5.23 -23.74
N VAL A 110 17.60 -5.98 -24.75
CA VAL A 110 16.24 -6.54 -24.81
C VAL A 110 16.04 -7.54 -23.66
N PHE A 111 17.01 -8.41 -23.39
CA PHE A 111 16.95 -9.30 -22.23
C PHE A 111 16.81 -8.50 -20.92
N PHE A 112 17.58 -7.42 -20.77
CA PHE A 112 17.49 -6.54 -19.61
C PHE A 112 16.13 -5.83 -19.49
N LEU A 113 15.54 -5.37 -20.61
CA LEU A 113 14.18 -4.81 -20.64
C LEU A 113 13.13 -5.83 -20.21
N ILE A 114 13.21 -7.04 -20.74
CA ILE A 114 12.34 -8.15 -20.36
C ILE A 114 12.49 -8.42 -18.85
N ALA A 115 13.71 -8.45 -18.33
CA ALA A 115 13.96 -8.64 -16.91
C ALA A 115 13.32 -7.53 -16.05
N ILE A 116 13.51 -6.25 -16.39
CA ILE A 116 12.87 -5.13 -15.68
C ILE A 116 11.35 -5.26 -15.72
N TRP A 117 10.79 -5.60 -16.88
CA TRP A 117 9.35 -5.76 -17.05
C TRP A 117 8.77 -6.84 -16.14
N TYR A 118 9.32 -8.06 -16.19
CA TYR A 118 8.79 -9.20 -15.44
C TYR A 118 9.08 -9.13 -13.95
N VAL A 119 10.25 -8.60 -13.57
CA VAL A 119 10.64 -8.52 -12.15
C VAL A 119 9.91 -7.37 -11.46
N SER A 120 9.77 -6.22 -12.12
CA SER A 120 9.37 -4.95 -11.50
C SER A 120 8.07 -4.38 -12.10
N LEU A 121 8.08 -3.89 -13.34
CA LEU A 121 6.98 -3.07 -13.88
C LEU A 121 5.65 -3.82 -13.95
N ARG A 122 5.63 -5.12 -14.27
CA ARG A 122 4.41 -5.93 -14.28
C ARG A 122 3.78 -6.13 -12.90
N LYS A 123 4.55 -6.01 -11.82
CA LYS A 123 4.01 -6.11 -10.44
C LYS A 123 3.44 -4.77 -9.97
N GLU A 124 3.91 -3.69 -10.60
CA GLU A 124 3.49 -2.33 -10.33
C GLU A 124 2.27 -1.94 -11.16
N LEU A 125 2.37 -2.14 -12.47
CA LEU A 125 1.33 -1.90 -13.46
C LEU A 125 0.51 -3.18 -13.65
N PHE A 126 -0.81 -3.06 -13.82
CA PHE A 126 -1.72 -4.19 -14.06
C PHE A 126 -1.88 -5.21 -12.91
N ALA A 127 -1.36 -4.90 -11.73
CA ALA A 127 -1.63 -5.65 -10.50
C ALA A 127 -2.96 -5.20 -9.86
N TYR A 128 -3.17 -5.51 -8.57
CA TYR A 128 -4.30 -4.97 -7.80
C TYR A 128 -3.93 -3.64 -7.16
N ARG A 129 -4.87 -2.69 -7.09
CA ARG A 129 -4.65 -1.38 -6.45
C ARG A 129 -4.16 -1.52 -5.00
N TYR A 130 -4.76 -2.45 -4.27
CA TYR A 130 -4.39 -2.87 -2.91
C TYR A 130 -4.88 -4.30 -2.69
N TYR A 131 -4.38 -4.96 -1.64
CA TYR A 131 -4.84 -6.29 -1.22
C TYR A 131 -5.59 -6.17 0.11
N PRO A 132 -6.93 -6.12 0.11
CA PRO A 132 -7.69 -5.89 1.32
C PRO A 132 -7.58 -7.05 2.32
N VAL A 133 -7.55 -6.69 3.60
CA VAL A 133 -7.72 -7.61 4.73
C VAL A 133 -8.99 -7.22 5.45
N ARG A 134 -9.94 -8.15 5.53
CA ARG A 134 -11.25 -7.94 6.12
C ARG A 134 -11.36 -8.68 7.44
N PHE A 135 -11.77 -7.97 8.47
CA PHE A 135 -12.03 -8.50 9.79
C PHE A 135 -13.54 -8.57 9.98
N ASN A 136 -14.10 -9.78 10.04
CA ASN A 136 -15.52 -9.99 10.29
C ASN A 136 -15.71 -10.33 11.78
N ARG A 137 -16.33 -9.41 12.51
CA ARG A 137 -16.56 -9.58 13.95
C ARG A 137 -17.66 -10.59 14.25
N THR A 138 -18.69 -10.69 13.41
CA THR A 138 -19.82 -11.59 13.64
C THR A 138 -19.40 -13.05 13.50
N SER A 139 -18.53 -13.35 12.54
CA SER A 139 -17.98 -14.70 12.37
C SER A 139 -16.68 -14.93 13.16
N GLY A 140 -16.06 -13.88 13.70
CA GLY A 140 -14.72 -13.96 14.31
C GLY A 140 -13.61 -14.33 13.31
N MET A 141 -13.79 -14.02 12.02
CA MET A 141 -12.88 -14.47 10.95
C MET A 141 -12.13 -13.31 10.31
N VAL A 142 -10.88 -13.55 9.94
CA VAL A 142 -10.03 -12.68 9.12
C VAL A 142 -9.96 -13.25 7.72
N SER A 143 -10.43 -12.48 6.75
CA SER A 143 -10.40 -12.84 5.33
C SER A 143 -9.34 -12.01 4.61
N ILE A 144 -8.39 -12.68 3.97
CA ILE A 144 -7.26 -12.06 3.28
C ILE A 144 -7.44 -12.27 1.78
N PHE A 145 -7.45 -11.16 1.04
CA PHE A 145 -7.54 -11.20 -0.41
C PHE A 145 -6.18 -11.54 -1.05
N ARG A 146 -6.18 -12.50 -1.98
CA ARG A 146 -5.00 -12.91 -2.77
C ARG A 146 -5.17 -12.56 -4.24
N HIS A 147 -6.28 -12.97 -4.85
CA HIS A 147 -6.60 -12.70 -6.25
C HIS A 147 -8.11 -12.77 -6.50
N ASN A 148 -8.58 -12.18 -7.60
CA ASN A 148 -9.96 -12.34 -8.05
C ASN A 148 -10.17 -13.76 -8.58
N GLY A 149 -11.16 -14.48 -8.06
CA GLY A 149 -11.60 -15.78 -8.57
C GLY A 149 -11.66 -16.87 -7.50
N ARG A 150 -11.85 -18.11 -7.95
CA ARG A 150 -11.93 -19.28 -7.07
C ARG A 150 -10.63 -19.43 -6.26
N ASN A 151 -10.75 -19.73 -4.97
CA ASN A 151 -9.64 -19.85 -4.02
C ASN A 151 -8.78 -18.56 -3.89
N GLY A 152 -9.37 -17.41 -4.24
CA GLY A 152 -8.74 -16.10 -4.17
C GLY A 152 -8.73 -15.46 -2.79
N VAL A 153 -9.34 -16.11 -1.81
CA VAL A 153 -9.51 -15.63 -0.43
C VAL A 153 -9.05 -16.70 0.54
N LEU A 154 -8.33 -16.26 1.58
CA LEU A 154 -7.97 -17.08 2.72
C LEU A 154 -8.73 -16.56 3.94
N SER A 155 -9.61 -17.38 4.52
CA SER A 155 -10.37 -17.03 5.72
C SER A 155 -9.90 -17.87 6.90
N ILE A 156 -9.55 -17.21 8.01
CA ILE A 156 -8.94 -17.84 9.19
C ILE A 156 -9.57 -17.23 10.45
N PRO A 157 -9.83 -18.01 11.51
CA PRO A 157 -10.26 -17.46 12.79
C PRO A 157 -9.26 -16.42 13.33
N PHE A 158 -9.78 -15.30 13.83
CA PHE A 158 -8.95 -14.16 14.29
C PHE A 158 -8.02 -14.53 15.45
N ASP A 159 -8.47 -15.43 16.32
CA ASP A 159 -7.76 -15.98 17.47
C ASP A 159 -6.64 -16.97 17.11
N GLN A 160 -6.70 -17.59 15.92
CA GLN A 160 -5.68 -18.51 15.42
C GLN A 160 -4.52 -17.80 14.71
N VAL A 161 -4.65 -16.49 14.45
CA VAL A 161 -3.58 -15.70 13.83
C VAL A 161 -2.64 -15.19 14.91
N PHE A 162 -1.34 -15.48 14.76
CA PHE A 162 -0.32 -14.87 15.60
C PHE A 162 -0.01 -13.45 15.10
N TRP A 163 -0.46 -12.45 15.86
CA TRP A 163 -0.25 -11.04 15.56
C TRP A 163 1.02 -10.52 16.23
N PHE A 164 1.82 -9.75 15.50
CA PHE A 164 3.05 -9.18 16.03
C PHE A 164 3.43 -7.89 15.30
N VAL A 165 4.30 -7.10 15.93
CA VAL A 165 4.93 -5.94 15.31
C VAL A 165 6.07 -6.44 14.41
N GLY A 166 5.85 -6.40 13.10
CA GLY A 166 6.86 -6.72 12.12
C GLY A 166 7.87 -5.59 11.94
N ARG A 167 9.15 -5.94 11.78
CA ARG A 167 10.22 -5.00 11.41
C ARG A 167 10.69 -5.24 9.98
N GLY A 168 11.13 -4.20 9.29
CA GLY A 168 11.60 -4.31 7.91
C GLY A 168 12.93 -5.05 7.81
N ASP A 169 13.01 -6.05 6.92
CA ASP A 169 14.22 -6.89 6.73
C ASP A 169 15.50 -6.10 6.44
N ARG A 170 15.41 -4.93 5.80
CA ARG A 170 16.56 -4.06 5.46
C ARG A 170 16.62 -2.79 6.30
N MET A 171 15.50 -2.41 6.91
CA MET A 171 15.30 -1.15 7.59
C MET A 171 14.47 -1.45 8.82
N GLU A 172 15.15 -1.77 9.92
CA GLU A 172 14.52 -2.27 11.15
C GLU A 172 13.59 -1.25 11.80
N PHE A 173 13.79 0.04 11.52
CA PHE A 173 12.92 1.12 11.99
C PHE A 173 11.55 1.13 11.30
N LEU A 174 11.37 0.41 10.19
CA LEU A 174 10.07 0.28 9.53
C LEU A 174 9.24 -0.77 10.27
N CYS A 175 8.22 -0.31 10.99
CA CYS A 175 7.30 -1.19 11.70
C CYS A 175 5.99 -1.36 10.92
N ASP A 176 5.46 -2.58 10.85
CA ASP A 176 4.16 -2.90 10.27
C ASP A 176 3.39 -3.92 11.11
N LEU A 177 2.05 -3.89 11.08
CA LEU A 177 1.24 -4.93 11.72
C LEU A 177 1.28 -6.19 10.86
N ARG A 178 1.74 -7.31 11.42
CA ARG A 178 1.79 -8.59 10.72
C ARG A 178 0.95 -9.65 11.41
N GLY A 179 0.27 -10.46 10.59
CA GLY A 179 -0.38 -11.69 10.99
C GLY A 179 0.36 -12.89 10.41
N ALA A 180 0.70 -13.86 11.26
CA ALA A 180 1.26 -15.14 10.85
C ALA A 180 0.30 -16.28 11.21
N VAL A 181 0.10 -17.17 10.26
CA VAL A 181 -0.69 -18.39 10.39
C VAL A 181 0.30 -19.52 10.57
N LEU A 182 0.18 -20.20 11.70
CA LEU A 182 1.09 -21.25 12.12
C LEU A 182 0.47 -22.62 11.86
N ASP A 183 1.28 -23.54 11.36
CA ASP A 183 1.00 -24.97 11.36
C ASP A 183 2.09 -25.64 12.20
N GLY A 184 1.73 -25.99 13.44
CA GLY A 184 2.69 -26.29 14.50
C GLY A 184 3.61 -25.10 14.76
N GLU A 185 4.92 -25.27 14.53
CA GLU A 185 5.90 -24.21 14.71
C GLU A 185 6.21 -23.42 13.43
N LYS A 186 5.68 -23.84 12.27
CA LYS A 186 6.06 -23.28 10.95
C LYS A 186 5.03 -22.27 10.46
N ILE A 187 5.51 -21.18 9.87
CA ILE A 187 4.68 -20.15 9.26
C ILE A 187 4.22 -20.63 7.88
N VAL A 188 2.93 -20.89 7.74
CA VAL A 188 2.33 -21.28 6.45
C VAL A 188 1.98 -20.03 5.63
N HIS A 189 1.38 -19.04 6.29
CA HIS A 189 0.98 -17.79 5.66
C HIS A 189 1.36 -16.61 6.54
N MET A 190 1.90 -15.57 5.91
CA MET A 190 2.18 -14.30 6.58
C MET A 190 1.66 -13.15 5.70
N PHE A 191 1.06 -12.18 6.36
CA PHE A 191 0.46 -11.01 5.72
C PHE A 191 0.62 -9.77 6.59
N SER A 192 0.52 -8.60 5.96
CA SER A 192 0.59 -7.30 6.62
C SER A 192 -0.76 -6.61 6.55
N VAL A 193 -1.10 -5.86 7.59
CA VAL A 193 -2.32 -5.06 7.67
C VAL A 193 -1.94 -3.59 7.83
N GLY A 194 -2.54 -2.74 7.00
CA GLY A 194 -2.26 -1.32 6.94
C GLY A 194 -0.89 -0.97 6.40
N HIS A 195 -0.45 0.24 6.73
CA HIS A 195 0.83 0.78 6.26
C HIS A 195 1.98 0.35 7.15
N TYR A 196 3.19 0.45 6.62
CA TYR A 196 4.38 0.49 7.46
C TYR A 196 4.58 1.91 8.00
N PHE A 197 5.29 2.07 9.11
CA PHE A 197 5.55 3.35 9.77
C PHE A 197 7.03 3.51 10.08
N GLU A 198 7.52 4.74 9.99
CA GLU A 198 8.93 5.10 10.24
C GLU A 198 9.07 5.69 11.64
N ALA A 199 8.52 6.89 11.85
CA ALA A 199 8.50 7.55 13.16
C ALA A 199 7.45 6.96 14.10
N ALA A 200 7.84 6.73 15.36
CA ALA A 200 7.00 6.11 16.39
C ALA A 200 6.31 4.82 15.91
N GLY A 201 6.99 4.05 15.05
CA GLY A 201 6.35 2.99 14.26
C GLY A 201 5.68 1.93 15.12
N GLU A 202 6.32 1.49 16.20
CA GLU A 202 5.73 0.52 17.13
C GLU A 202 4.45 1.05 17.79
N GLN A 203 4.45 2.31 18.25
CA GLN A 203 3.27 2.92 18.87
C GLN A 203 2.10 3.04 17.87
N ARG A 204 2.40 3.39 16.62
CA ARG A 204 1.39 3.47 15.53
C ARG A 204 0.84 2.10 15.17
N VAL A 205 1.69 1.07 15.10
CA VAL A 205 1.24 -0.32 14.90
C VAL A 205 0.36 -0.78 16.06
N ARG A 206 0.76 -0.50 17.31
CA ARG A 206 -0.05 -0.84 18.49
C ARG A 206 -1.38 -0.09 18.49
N SER A 207 -1.40 1.17 18.05
CA SER A 207 -2.62 1.98 17.90
C SER A 207 -3.60 1.38 16.88
N LEU A 208 -3.08 0.99 15.71
CA LEU A 208 -3.86 0.28 14.70
C LEU A 208 -4.37 -1.07 15.21
N TRP A 209 -3.54 -1.81 15.93
CA TRP A 209 -3.92 -3.07 16.55
C TRP A 209 -5.04 -2.88 17.59
N SER A 210 -4.93 -1.86 18.44
CA SER A 210 -5.96 -1.51 19.42
C SER A 210 -7.29 -1.16 18.76
N PHE A 211 -7.24 -0.41 17.66
CA PHE A 211 -8.43 -0.09 16.85
C PHE A 211 -9.10 -1.37 16.34
N ILE A 212 -8.32 -2.28 15.74
CA ILE A 212 -8.85 -3.55 15.20
C ILE A 212 -9.46 -4.41 16.30
N CYS A 213 -8.80 -4.57 17.46
CA CYS A 213 -9.33 -5.36 18.57
C CYS A 213 -10.61 -4.77 19.14
N THR A 214 -10.63 -3.45 19.37
CA THR A 214 -11.81 -2.74 19.88
C THR A 214 -12.99 -2.90 18.92
N TYR A 215 -12.74 -2.84 17.61
CA TYR A 215 -13.74 -3.12 16.59
C TYR A 215 -14.24 -4.59 16.62
N MET A 216 -13.33 -5.55 16.78
CA MET A 216 -13.69 -6.98 16.84
C MET A 216 -14.53 -7.32 18.08
N GLU A 217 -14.31 -6.65 19.20
CA GLU A 217 -15.05 -6.88 20.44
C GLU A 217 -16.43 -6.23 20.44
N GLY A 218 -16.50 -4.93 20.14
CA GLY A 218 -17.72 -4.14 20.32
C GLY A 218 -18.16 -3.35 19.09
N GLY A 219 -17.50 -3.52 17.94
CA GLY A 219 -17.85 -2.87 16.69
C GLY A 219 -17.62 -1.36 16.69
N ALA A 220 -18.35 -0.68 15.79
CA ALA A 220 -18.31 0.77 15.65
C ALA A 220 -18.78 1.51 16.93
N ASP A 221 -19.70 0.92 17.68
CA ASP A 221 -20.29 1.53 18.87
C ASP A 221 -19.26 1.64 20.00
N LEU A 222 -18.42 0.62 20.18
CA LEU A 222 -17.35 0.65 21.17
C LEU A 222 -16.24 1.63 20.77
N LEU A 223 -15.92 1.72 19.48
CA LEU A 223 -14.99 2.74 18.96
C LEU A 223 -15.52 4.16 19.26
N ALA A 224 -16.80 4.41 19.00
CA ALA A 224 -17.44 5.68 19.28
C ALA A 224 -17.47 5.99 20.80
N ALA A 225 -17.78 4.98 21.63
CA ALA A 225 -17.75 5.12 23.09
C ALA A 225 -16.36 5.45 23.64
N ARG A 226 -15.30 4.98 22.98
CA ARG A 226 -13.90 5.31 23.29
C ARG A 226 -13.40 6.60 22.61
N GLY A 227 -14.28 7.38 22.00
CA GLY A 227 -13.99 8.71 21.46
C GLY A 227 -13.40 8.73 20.05
N VAL A 228 -13.44 7.61 19.32
CA VAL A 228 -13.03 7.56 17.91
C VAL A 228 -14.09 8.23 17.06
N LYS A 229 -13.67 9.13 16.16
CA LYS A 229 -14.58 9.79 15.22
C LYS A 229 -15.01 8.79 14.15
N ALA A 230 -16.30 8.79 13.81
CA ALA A 230 -16.88 7.88 12.82
C ALA A 230 -16.58 8.30 11.37
N ASN A 231 -15.30 8.49 11.05
CA ASN A 231 -14.81 8.91 9.76
C ASN A 231 -13.78 7.91 9.26
N ILE A 232 -13.75 7.68 7.95
CA ILE A 232 -12.66 6.95 7.31
C ILE A 232 -11.77 7.99 6.65
N ASP A 233 -10.48 8.01 6.98
CA ASP A 233 -9.56 9.03 6.44
C ASP A 233 -8.96 8.66 5.07
N LEU A 234 -8.89 7.37 4.75
CA LEU A 234 -8.29 6.90 3.50
C LEU A 234 -9.33 6.75 2.38
N SER A 235 -8.97 7.26 1.19
CA SER A 235 -9.65 6.94 -0.07
C SER A 235 -8.72 6.17 -0.99
N VAL A 236 -9.21 5.04 -1.53
CA VAL A 236 -8.50 4.16 -2.47
C VAL A 236 -8.83 4.45 -3.93
N GLU A 237 -9.70 5.43 -4.21
CA GLU A 237 -10.07 5.77 -5.58
C GLU A 237 -8.91 6.51 -6.29
N PRO A 238 -8.53 6.09 -7.52
CA PRO A 238 -7.33 6.54 -8.21
C PRO A 238 -7.57 7.88 -8.92
N THR A 239 -8.13 8.85 -8.20
CA THR A 239 -8.30 10.22 -8.71
C THR A 239 -6.98 10.96 -8.64
N TRP A 240 -6.79 11.94 -9.52
CA TRP A 240 -5.62 12.82 -9.50
C TRP A 240 -5.42 13.46 -8.11
N ARG A 241 -6.50 13.99 -7.53
CA ARG A 241 -6.48 14.66 -6.23
C ARG A 241 -6.05 13.72 -5.09
N ASN A 242 -6.53 12.47 -5.08
CA ASN A 242 -6.11 11.49 -4.08
C ASN A 242 -4.64 11.11 -4.24
N CYS A 243 -4.17 10.93 -5.47
CA CYS A 243 -2.76 10.64 -5.72
C CYS A 243 -1.86 11.78 -5.26
N TRP A 244 -2.25 13.03 -5.53
CA TRP A 244 -1.53 14.21 -5.08
C TRP A 244 -1.48 14.34 -3.56
N ARG A 245 -2.65 14.26 -2.87
CA ARG A 245 -2.72 14.31 -1.40
C ARG A 245 -1.91 13.18 -0.78
N TRP A 246 -1.98 11.97 -1.34
CA TRP A 246 -1.19 10.83 -0.89
C TRP A 246 0.31 11.11 -0.95
N VAL A 247 0.83 11.56 -2.10
CA VAL A 247 2.26 11.85 -2.21
C VAL A 247 2.66 12.92 -1.20
N MET A 248 1.89 14.00 -1.09
CA MET A 248 2.13 15.06 -0.11
C MET A 248 2.20 14.54 1.33
N LEU A 249 1.26 13.67 1.74
CA LEU A 249 1.24 13.05 3.08
C LEU A 249 2.47 12.15 3.29
N THR A 250 2.85 11.36 2.29
CA THR A 250 3.95 10.40 2.41
C THR A 250 5.35 11.03 2.37
N MET A 251 5.51 12.26 1.88
CA MET A 251 6.82 12.94 1.89
C MET A 251 7.24 13.40 3.29
N GLY A 252 6.32 13.41 4.26
CA GLY A 252 6.57 13.80 5.64
C GLY A 252 6.65 15.31 5.85
N ALA A 253 6.53 15.72 7.12
CA ALA A 253 6.48 17.12 7.52
C ALA A 253 7.72 17.95 7.10
N PRO A 254 8.96 17.45 7.24
CA PRO A 254 10.14 18.23 6.86
C PRO A 254 10.16 18.57 5.36
N PHE A 255 9.85 17.59 4.51
CA PHE A 255 9.82 17.82 3.06
C PHE A 255 8.64 18.73 2.67
N ALA A 256 7.49 18.61 3.34
CA ALA A 256 6.35 19.50 3.13
C ALA A 256 6.67 20.97 3.46
N GLN A 257 7.52 21.25 4.45
CA GLN A 257 7.95 22.63 4.77
C GLN A 257 8.83 23.24 3.66
N LEU A 258 9.59 22.44 2.93
CA LEU A 258 10.42 22.91 1.81
C LEU A 258 9.59 23.46 0.65
N ARG A 259 8.28 23.21 0.58
CA ARG A 259 7.39 23.73 -0.47
C ARG A 259 7.41 25.25 -0.61
N TYR A 260 7.72 25.97 0.47
CA TYR A 260 7.77 27.44 0.47
C TYR A 260 9.12 27.97 -0.03
N VAL A 261 10.20 27.21 0.17
CA VAL A 261 11.57 27.63 -0.20
C VAL A 261 11.94 27.12 -1.60
N LEU A 262 11.56 25.89 -1.92
CA LEU A 262 11.89 25.19 -3.15
C LEU A 262 10.68 25.02 -4.07
N ALA A 263 9.68 25.88 -3.98
CA ALA A 263 8.45 25.83 -4.78
C ALA A 263 8.66 25.45 -6.26
N PRO A 264 9.58 26.08 -7.04
CA PRO A 264 9.74 25.77 -8.46
C PRO A 264 10.26 24.36 -8.74
N ILE A 265 10.89 23.69 -7.78
CA ILE A 265 11.36 22.30 -7.92
C ILE A 265 10.38 21.34 -7.26
N TYR A 266 9.86 21.72 -6.10
CA TYR A 266 8.97 20.92 -5.27
C TYR A 266 7.69 20.53 -6.01
N TYR A 267 6.98 21.50 -6.60
CA TYR A 267 5.70 21.23 -7.26
C TYR A 267 5.85 20.38 -8.53
N PRO A 268 6.84 20.59 -9.41
CA PRO A 268 7.08 19.68 -10.53
C PRO A 268 7.41 18.26 -10.09
N VAL A 269 8.29 18.06 -9.11
CA VAL A 269 8.61 16.72 -8.59
C VAL A 269 7.37 16.05 -8.01
N LEU A 270 6.60 16.78 -7.20
CA LEU A 270 5.34 16.29 -6.64
C LEU A 270 4.33 15.91 -7.73
N THR A 271 4.23 16.71 -8.79
CA THR A 271 3.36 16.46 -9.95
C THR A 271 3.77 15.18 -10.67
N ILE A 272 5.06 14.99 -10.94
CA ILE A 272 5.58 13.80 -11.61
C ILE A 272 5.30 12.55 -10.77
N MET A 273 5.54 12.62 -9.46
CA MET A 273 5.25 11.51 -8.55
C MET A 273 3.74 11.19 -8.46
N ALA A 274 2.90 12.23 -8.38
CA ALA A 274 1.45 12.08 -8.37
C ALA A 274 0.93 11.48 -9.69
N ALA A 275 1.46 11.93 -10.84
CA ALA A 275 1.14 11.39 -12.16
C ALA A 275 1.53 9.94 -12.32
N TRP A 276 2.73 9.58 -11.85
CA TRP A 276 3.15 8.19 -11.84
C TRP A 276 2.23 7.32 -10.99
N ARG A 277 1.92 7.73 -9.75
CA ARG A 277 0.99 6.98 -8.90
C ARG A 277 -0.39 6.87 -9.53
N TRP A 278 -0.90 7.96 -10.11
CA TRP A 278 -2.18 7.97 -10.81
C TRP A 278 -2.19 6.97 -11.98
N LEU A 279 -1.16 6.96 -12.82
CA LEU A 279 -1.02 6.01 -13.91
C LEU A 279 -0.93 4.56 -13.40
N ALA A 280 -0.10 4.32 -12.37
CA ALA A 280 0.06 3.00 -11.79
C ALA A 280 -1.27 2.46 -11.23
N LEU A 281 -2.01 3.25 -10.45
CA LEU A 281 -3.28 2.82 -9.87
C LEU A 281 -4.41 2.67 -10.90
N ASN A 282 -4.43 3.49 -11.96
CA ASN A 282 -5.41 3.34 -13.04
C ASN A 282 -5.13 2.11 -13.91
N SER A 283 -3.86 1.74 -14.09
CA SER A 283 -3.52 0.47 -14.74
C SER A 283 -3.91 -0.76 -13.90
N CYS A 284 -4.06 -0.59 -12.58
CA CYS A 284 -4.34 -1.67 -11.64
C CYS A 284 -5.84 -2.01 -11.53
N ARG A 285 -6.11 -3.29 -11.27
CA ARG A 285 -7.44 -3.86 -11.06
C ARG A 285 -7.95 -3.55 -9.64
N LYS A 286 -9.25 -3.28 -9.50
CA LYS A 286 -9.92 -3.18 -8.19
C LYS A 286 -10.12 -4.59 -7.61
N PRO A 287 -9.76 -4.85 -6.34
CA PRO A 287 -10.02 -6.14 -5.70
C PRO A 287 -11.53 -6.38 -5.59
N LYS A 288 -11.98 -7.59 -5.92
CA LYS A 288 -13.39 -7.99 -5.80
C LYS A 288 -13.48 -9.22 -4.91
N TRP A 289 -14.27 -9.11 -3.85
CA TRP A 289 -14.58 -10.25 -3.01
C TRP A 289 -15.48 -11.25 -3.76
N PRO A 290 -15.24 -12.55 -3.64
CA PRO A 290 -16.12 -13.56 -4.24
C PRO A 290 -17.50 -13.49 -3.60
N LEU A 291 -18.54 -13.54 -4.44
CA LEU A 291 -19.94 -13.41 -4.03
C LEU A 291 -20.31 -14.50 -3.01
N ASP A 292 -19.80 -15.72 -3.17
CA ASP A 292 -20.14 -16.86 -2.32
C ASP A 292 -19.79 -16.67 -0.83
N LEU A 293 -18.76 -15.85 -0.52
CA LEU A 293 -18.32 -15.59 0.85
C LEU A 293 -19.09 -14.44 1.52
N PHE A 294 -19.76 -13.58 0.74
CA PHE A 294 -20.35 -12.33 1.24
C PHE A 294 -21.75 -12.03 0.65
N SER A 295 -22.41 -13.03 0.05
CA SER A 295 -23.66 -12.94 -0.73
C SER A 295 -24.90 -12.45 0.03
N GLY A 296 -24.78 -12.11 1.31
CA GLY A 296 -25.92 -11.64 2.11
C GLY A 296 -26.01 -10.12 2.32
N ARG A 297 -24.97 -9.32 2.09
CA ARG A 297 -24.92 -7.93 2.62
C ARG A 297 -24.05 -7.01 1.75
N SER A 298 -24.56 -6.56 0.62
CA SER A 298 -23.78 -5.66 -0.27
C SER A 298 -24.59 -4.52 -0.91
N SER A 299 -25.89 -4.34 -0.65
CA SER A 299 -26.65 -3.29 -1.34
C SER A 299 -27.78 -2.60 -0.57
N ALA A 300 -27.88 -2.79 0.74
CA ALA A 300 -28.76 -1.96 1.57
C ALA A 300 -27.88 -1.10 2.46
N ILE A 301 -28.28 0.14 2.75
CA ILE A 301 -27.64 1.02 3.73
C ILE A 301 -27.40 0.20 5.00
N GLU A 302 -26.14 -0.19 5.21
CA GLU A 302 -25.81 -1.12 6.28
C GLU A 302 -25.83 -0.35 7.60
N PRO A 303 -26.57 -0.80 8.62
CA PRO A 303 -26.62 -0.12 9.90
C PRO A 303 -25.20 0.01 10.47
N GLY A 304 -24.85 1.21 10.95
CA GLY A 304 -23.53 1.50 11.53
C GLY A 304 -22.38 1.64 10.52
N ALA A 305 -22.65 1.74 9.22
CA ALA A 305 -21.61 2.00 8.21
C ALA A 305 -21.04 3.41 8.34
N TRP A 306 -19.71 3.52 8.40
CA TRP A 306 -19.02 4.80 8.32
C TRP A 306 -18.97 5.28 6.86
N ARG A 307 -18.98 6.60 6.67
CA ARG A 307 -18.99 7.19 5.33
C ARG A 307 -17.62 7.00 4.66
N GLU A 308 -17.61 6.35 3.50
CA GLU A 308 -16.42 6.24 2.65
C GLU A 308 -16.11 7.62 2.01
N PRO A 309 -14.90 8.15 2.18
CA PRO A 309 -14.53 9.44 1.59
C PRO A 309 -14.25 9.32 0.08
N ALA A 310 -14.70 10.31 -0.69
CA ALA A 310 -14.27 10.49 -2.08
C ALA A 310 -12.83 11.02 -2.15
N LEU A 311 -12.41 11.81 -1.15
CA LEU A 311 -11.08 12.38 -1.04
C LEU A 311 -10.38 11.95 0.25
N ILE A 312 -9.10 11.57 0.19
CA ILE A 312 -8.29 11.29 1.40
C ILE A 312 -8.40 12.49 2.34
N GLY A 313 -8.81 12.31 3.60
CA GLY A 313 -9.01 13.41 4.55
C GLY A 313 -10.12 14.39 4.15
N GLU A 314 -11.22 13.91 3.57
CA GLU A 314 -12.42 14.72 3.26
C GLU A 314 -13.10 15.24 4.54
N PHE A 315 -13.07 14.45 5.61
CA PHE A 315 -13.75 14.76 6.87
C PHE A 315 -12.82 15.35 7.95
N GLU A 316 -11.58 15.68 7.58
CA GLU A 316 -10.70 16.45 8.45
C GLU A 316 -11.30 17.85 8.62
N VAL A 317 -11.71 18.19 9.84
CA VAL A 317 -12.19 19.53 10.18
C VAL A 317 -11.02 20.49 10.07
N ASP A 318 -11.16 21.48 9.19
CA ASP A 318 -10.19 22.56 9.00
C ASP A 318 -9.81 23.18 10.36
N PRO A 319 -8.52 23.22 10.76
CA PRO A 319 -8.11 23.83 12.02
C PRO A 319 -8.57 25.29 12.16
N GLY A 320 -8.84 25.98 11.04
CA GLY A 320 -9.42 27.33 11.02
C GLY A 320 -10.87 27.43 11.49
N ALA A 321 -11.64 26.33 11.48
CA ALA A 321 -13.03 26.33 11.93
C ALA A 321 -13.18 26.46 13.46
N ARG A 322 -12.12 26.21 14.24
CA ARG A 322 -12.11 26.46 15.69
C ARG A 322 -12.02 27.94 16.06
N LEU A 323 -11.65 28.82 15.13
CA LEU A 323 -11.48 30.26 15.39
C LEU A 323 -12.73 31.09 15.07
N GLN A 324 -13.83 30.46 14.64
CA GLN A 324 -15.11 31.13 14.37
C GLN A 324 -16.21 30.63 15.32
N THR A 325 -15.99 30.76 16.64
CA THR A 325 -17.11 30.99 17.55
C THR A 325 -17.27 32.51 17.71
N PRO A 326 -18.28 33.15 17.11
CA PRO A 326 -18.59 34.54 17.43
C PRO A 326 -19.11 34.58 18.87
N GLY A 327 -18.44 35.37 19.71
CA GLY A 327 -18.86 35.66 21.07
C GLY A 327 -20.31 36.15 21.10
N GLY A 328 -21.19 35.32 21.64
CA GLY A 328 -22.54 35.69 22.02
C GLY A 328 -22.49 36.52 23.30
N LYS A 329 -22.91 37.77 23.18
CA LYS A 329 -23.16 38.72 24.26
C LYS A 329 -23.89 38.08 25.45
N ARG A 330 -23.41 38.38 26.67
CA ARG A 330 -24.22 38.94 27.75
C ARG A 330 -23.38 39.91 28.55
#